data_AF-A0A4P9W6G4-F1
#
_entry.id   AF-A0A4P9W6G4-F1
#
_cell.length_a   1.000
_cell.length_b   1.000
_cell.length_c   1.000
_cell.angle_alpha   90.00
_cell.angle_beta   90.00
_cell.angle_gamma   90.00
#
_symmetry.space_group_name_H-M   'P 1'
#
loop_
_entity.id
_entity.type
_entity.pdbx_description
1 polymer ?
#
loop_
_entity_poly.entity_id
_entity_poly.type
_entity_poly.pdbx_seq_one_letter_code
_entity_poly.pdbx_strand_id
1 'polypeptide(L)'
;MRRIALGDHSSLQIEINAVNPAAVPECRFMGSEKVVGALREAMMMNLNSWSSTATLRENLERVLGRPFPPPPAESHQDESPSYDCGICMGFHLDGASPDYVCANPKCGQAFHPKCLQDWLLSVPTTRQNFSFLLGSCPYCKELVNLAVV
;
A
#
# COMPACT_ATOMS: atom_id res chain seq x y z
N MET A 1 -1.85 12.12 7.40
CA MET A 1 -1.67 10.79 6.79
C MET A 1 -0.26 10.67 6.21
N ARG A 2 0.42 9.54 6.39
CA ARG A 2 1.73 9.27 5.78
C ARG A 2 1.83 7.82 5.30
N ARG A 3 2.30 7.59 4.08
CA ARG A 3 2.54 6.26 3.51
C ARG A 3 4.03 5.95 3.56
N ILE A 4 4.38 4.75 4.01
CA ILE A 4 5.76 4.32 4.21
C ILE A 4 5.96 3.01 3.44
N ALA A 5 7.00 2.99 2.60
CA ALA A 5 7.46 1.80 1.91
C ALA A 5 7.99 0.78 2.91
N LEU A 6 7.53 -0.47 2.78
CA LEU A 6 7.91 -1.56 3.68
C LEU A 6 8.78 -2.63 3.01
N GLY A 7 9.01 -2.51 1.70
CA GLY A 7 9.61 -3.57 0.88
C GLY A 7 8.58 -4.59 0.37
N ASP A 8 9.01 -5.51 -0.49
CA ASP A 8 8.20 -6.61 -1.03
C ASP A 8 6.85 -6.19 -1.64
N HIS A 9 6.83 -5.09 -2.40
CA HIS A 9 5.61 -4.49 -2.96
C HIS A 9 4.53 -4.22 -1.90
N SER A 10 4.94 -3.90 -0.67
CA SER A 10 4.05 -3.57 0.43
C SER A 10 4.33 -2.19 1.01
N SER A 11 3.30 -1.59 1.58
CA SER A 11 3.38 -0.27 2.20
C SER A 11 2.42 -0.14 3.38
N LEU A 12 2.78 0.71 4.33
CA LEU A 12 1.97 1.03 5.50
C LEU A 12 1.52 2.48 5.39
N GLN A 13 0.22 2.72 5.41
CA GLN A 13 -0.35 4.04 5.57
C GLN A 13 -0.74 4.24 7.04
N ILE A 14 -0.24 5.33 7.64
CA ILE A 14 -0.54 5.70 9.02
C ILE A 14 -1.27 7.02 9.12
N GLU A 15 -2.16 7.10 10.10
CA GLU A 15 -2.81 8.33 10.53
C GLU A 15 -2.53 8.57 12.03
N ILE A 16 -1.85 9.68 12.31
CA ILE A 16 -1.40 10.04 13.66
C ILE A 16 -2.45 10.93 14.29
N ASN A 17 -2.91 10.57 15.49
CA ASN A 17 -3.79 11.41 16.29
C ASN A 17 -3.03 12.66 16.77
N ALA A 18 -3.46 13.85 16.34
CA ALA A 18 -2.82 15.12 16.70
C ALA A 18 -2.91 15.45 18.19
N VAL A 19 -3.92 14.94 18.90
CA VAL A 19 -4.12 15.15 20.35
C VAL A 19 -3.25 14.19 21.17
N ASN A 20 -2.99 12.99 20.66
CA ASN A 20 -2.16 12.00 21.32
C ASN A 20 -1.20 11.32 20.33
N PRO A 21 -0.11 11.99 19.93
CA PRO A 21 0.79 11.50 18.88
C PRO A 21 1.62 10.28 19.30
N ALA A 22 1.68 9.96 20.61
CA ALA A 22 2.38 8.80 21.14
C ALA A 22 1.50 7.53 21.18
N ALA A 23 0.18 7.65 20.95
CA ALA A 23 -0.72 6.51 20.84
C ALA A 23 -0.44 5.68 19.58
N VAL A 24 -0.95 4.44 19.57
CA VAL A 24 -0.95 3.59 18.38
C VAL A 24 -1.75 4.32 17.27
N PRO A 25 -1.15 4.59 16.10
CA PRO A 25 -1.85 5.23 15.00
C PRO A 25 -2.80 4.26 14.30
N GLU A 26 -3.76 4.77 13.54
CA GLU A 26 -4.50 3.94 12.60
C GLU A 26 -3.55 3.45 11.51
N CYS A 27 -3.52 2.13 11.29
CA CYS A 27 -2.59 1.47 10.39
C CYS A 27 -3.35 0.75 9.28
N ARG A 28 -3.09 1.12 8.02
CA ARG A 28 -3.60 0.44 6.83
C ARG A 28 -2.44 -0.18 6.06
N PHE A 29 -2.39 -1.50 6.02
CA PHE A 29 -1.43 -2.26 5.23
C PHE A 29 -1.93 -2.47 3.80
N MET A 30 -1.02 -2.36 2.84
CA MET A 30 -1.31 -2.46 1.42
C MET A 30 -0.24 -3.35 0.76
N GLY A 31 -0.66 -4.25 -0.11
CA GLY A 31 0.20 -5.26 -0.74
C GLY A 31 -0.58 -6.56 -0.98
N SER A 32 0.11 -7.62 -1.38
CA SER A 32 -0.51 -8.95 -1.49
C SER A 32 -0.99 -9.48 -0.13
N GLU A 33 -2.07 -10.26 -0.12
CA GLU A 33 -2.65 -10.79 1.13
C GLU A 33 -1.66 -11.62 1.94
N LYS A 34 -0.78 -12.36 1.27
CA LYS A 34 0.30 -13.12 1.94
C LYS A 34 1.21 -12.21 2.77
N VAL A 35 1.61 -11.07 2.21
CA VAL A 35 2.50 -10.11 2.88
C VAL A 35 1.72 -9.33 3.94
N VAL A 36 0.54 -8.83 3.60
CA VAL A 36 -0.31 -8.04 4.50
C VAL A 36 -0.77 -8.85 5.71
N GLY A 37 -1.14 -10.12 5.52
CA GLY A 37 -1.56 -11.02 6.60
C GLY A 37 -0.48 -11.19 7.65
N ALA A 38 0.76 -11.49 7.23
CA ALA A 38 1.90 -11.62 8.14
C ALA A 38 2.18 -10.33 8.93
N LEU A 39 2.00 -9.15 8.32
CA LEU A 39 2.20 -7.86 8.98
C LEU A 39 1.12 -7.54 10.01
N ARG A 40 -0.14 -7.89 9.71
CA ARG A 40 -1.24 -7.76 10.65
C ARG A 40 -1.05 -8.67 11.85
N GLU A 41 -0.65 -9.92 11.63
CA GLU A 41 -0.33 -10.87 12.69
C GLU A 41 0.81 -10.37 13.58
N ALA A 42 1.93 -9.92 12.98
CA ALA A 42 3.06 -9.35 13.73
C ALA A 42 2.62 -8.16 14.59
N MET A 43 1.90 -7.20 14.00
CA MET A 43 1.40 -6.03 14.73
C MET A 43 0.50 -6.44 15.90
N MET A 44 -0.40 -7.41 15.69
CA MET A 44 -1.31 -7.89 16.73
C MET A 44 -0.56 -8.59 17.87
N MET A 45 0.42 -9.44 17.57
CA MET A 45 1.20 -10.18 18.57
C MET A 45 2.09 -9.28 19.42
N ASN A 46 2.61 -8.19 18.83
CA ASN A 46 3.61 -7.34 19.47
C ASN A 46 3.04 -6.00 19.97
N LEU A 47 1.73 -5.75 19.86
CA LEU A 47 1.13 -4.45 20.18
C LEU A 47 1.35 -4.02 21.64
N ASN A 48 1.47 -5.00 22.55
CA ASN A 48 1.77 -4.79 23.96
C ASN A 48 3.17 -4.19 24.23
N SER A 49 4.07 -4.26 23.24
CA SER A 49 5.41 -3.66 23.31
C SER A 49 5.45 -2.19 22.86
N TRP A 50 4.28 -1.61 22.53
CA TRP A 50 4.17 -0.20 22.20
C TRP A 50 4.48 0.67 23.43
N SER A 51 5.41 1.61 23.29
CA SER A 51 5.84 2.49 24.37
C SER A 51 5.62 3.95 24.00
N SER A 52 4.99 4.73 24.90
CA SER A 52 4.82 6.18 24.72
C SER A 52 6.13 6.96 24.82
N THR A 53 7.19 6.35 25.35
CA THR A 53 8.53 6.96 25.46
C THR A 53 9.42 6.68 24.26
N ALA A 54 9.05 5.70 23.42
CA ALA A 54 9.77 5.39 22.19
C ALA A 54 9.26 6.25 21.04
N THR A 55 10.11 6.48 20.05
CA THR A 55 9.69 7.15 18.82
C THR A 55 8.70 6.28 18.05
N LEU A 56 7.89 6.92 17.19
CA LEU A 56 6.94 6.22 16.33
C LEU A 56 7.64 5.17 15.44
N ARG A 57 8.83 5.51 14.91
CA ARG A 57 9.63 4.58 14.10
C ARG A 57 10.00 3.34 14.90
N GLU A 58 10.59 3.52 16.09
CA GLU A 58 11.03 2.39 16.93
C GLU A 58 9.85 1.51 17.35
N ASN A 59 8.70 2.12 17.66
CA ASN A 59 7.48 1.36 17.95
C ASN A 59 7.02 0.56 16.74
N LEU A 60 6.94 1.16 15.55
CA LEU A 60 6.55 0.48 14.32
C LEU A 60 7.53 -0.64 13.95
N GLU A 61 8.83 -0.42 14.07
CA GLU A 61 9.86 -1.43 13.83
C GLU A 61 9.72 -2.62 14.79
N ARG A 62 9.49 -2.32 16.07
CA ARG A 62 9.30 -3.33 17.12
C ARG A 62 8.04 -4.16 16.90
N VAL A 63 6.89 -3.51 16.64
CA VAL A 63 5.63 -4.25 16.48
C VAL A 63 5.58 -5.03 15.16
N LEU A 64 6.20 -4.52 14.10
CA LEU A 64 6.27 -5.23 12.82
C LEU A 64 7.41 -6.26 12.75
N GLY A 65 8.29 -6.30 13.75
CA GLY A 65 9.41 -7.23 13.80
C GLY A 65 10.43 -7.05 12.68
N ARG A 66 10.54 -5.84 12.11
CA ARG A 66 11.47 -5.54 11.01
C ARG A 66 11.92 -4.09 11.01
N PRO A 67 13.16 -3.80 10.58
CA PRO A 67 13.64 -2.42 10.43
C PRO A 67 12.96 -1.73 9.25
N PHE A 68 12.72 -0.42 9.36
CA PHE A 68 12.34 0.38 8.21
C PHE A 68 13.61 0.78 7.45
N PRO A 69 13.51 1.02 6.12
CA PRO A 69 14.66 1.51 5.37
C PRO A 69 15.22 2.79 6.04
N PRO A 70 16.56 2.95 6.03
CA PRO A 70 17.17 4.19 6.49
C PRO A 70 16.62 5.36 5.66
N PRO A 71 16.63 6.58 6.20
CA PRO A 71 16.37 7.77 5.40
C PRO A 71 17.25 7.72 4.13
N PRO A 72 16.76 8.18 2.96
CA PRO A 72 17.61 8.29 1.79
C PRO A 72 18.85 9.09 2.20
N ALA A 73 20.03 8.48 2.16
CA ALA A 73 21.26 9.25 2.15
C ALA A 73 21.21 10.15 0.91
N GLU A 74 21.81 11.34 0.97
CA GLU A 74 21.85 12.31 -0.14
C GLU A 74 22.62 11.82 -1.38
N SER A 75 22.76 10.51 -1.57
CA SER A 75 23.31 9.88 -2.76
C SER A 75 22.20 9.65 -3.80
N HIS A 76 22.20 10.51 -4.81
CA HIS A 76 21.64 10.22 -6.12
C HIS A 76 22.12 8.84 -6.62
N GLN A 77 21.23 7.84 -6.68
CA GLN A 77 21.18 6.81 -7.72
C GLN A 77 20.03 5.82 -7.43
N ASP A 78 18.96 6.00 -8.22
CA ASP A 78 18.12 5.01 -8.86
C ASP A 78 18.08 3.59 -8.25
N GLU A 79 17.09 3.36 -7.40
CA GLU A 79 16.20 2.18 -7.38
C GLU A 79 15.20 2.35 -6.22
N SER A 80 14.52 3.50 -6.18
CA SER A 80 13.27 3.55 -5.41
C SER A 80 12.33 2.53 -6.03
N PRO A 81 11.87 1.47 -5.33
CA PRO A 81 10.87 0.58 -5.87
C PRO A 81 9.70 1.45 -6.34
N SER A 82 9.39 1.40 -7.64
CA SER A 82 8.40 2.28 -8.23
C SER A 82 7.04 1.86 -7.70
N TYR A 83 6.63 2.48 -6.59
CA TYR A 83 5.25 2.47 -6.11
C TYR A 83 4.35 3.34 -6.98
N ASP A 84 4.86 3.80 -8.13
CA ASP A 84 4.12 4.53 -9.14
C ASP A 84 3.01 3.67 -9.72
N CYS A 85 1.95 4.36 -10.12
CA CYS A 85 0.86 3.73 -10.82
C CYS A 85 1.34 3.14 -12.15
N GLY A 86 1.07 1.86 -12.40
CA GLY A 86 1.47 1.18 -13.63
C GLY A 86 0.77 1.68 -14.90
N ILE A 87 -0.12 2.67 -14.80
CA ILE A 87 -0.83 3.26 -15.95
C ILE A 87 -0.32 4.68 -16.22
N CYS A 88 -0.35 5.58 -15.22
CA CYS A 88 0.07 6.97 -15.41
C CYS A 88 1.54 7.22 -15.07
N MET A 89 2.26 6.23 -14.55
CA MET A 89 3.66 6.31 -14.12
C MET A 89 3.92 7.38 -13.04
N GLY A 90 2.87 7.87 -12.37
CA GLY A 90 2.96 8.84 -11.28
C GLY A 90 2.63 8.22 -9.93
N PHE A 91 3.23 8.77 -8.86
CA PHE A 91 2.88 8.41 -7.49
C PHE A 91 1.62 9.15 -7.00
N HIS A 92 1.42 10.42 -7.38
CA HIS A 92 0.24 11.19 -6.98
C HIS A 92 -0.63 11.51 -8.19
N LEU A 93 -1.93 11.22 -8.09
CA LEU A 93 -2.95 11.66 -9.03
C LEU A 93 -4.13 12.20 -8.24
N ASP A 94 -4.46 13.48 -8.39
CA ASP A 94 -5.55 14.15 -7.66
C ASP A 94 -5.48 13.97 -6.12
N GLY A 95 -4.27 13.92 -5.56
CA GLY A 95 -4.04 13.67 -4.13
C GLY A 95 -4.15 12.20 -3.69
N ALA A 96 -4.50 11.28 -4.58
CA ALA A 96 -4.52 9.84 -4.33
C ALA A 96 -3.17 9.19 -4.67
N SER A 97 -2.82 8.15 -3.91
CA SER A 97 -1.69 7.26 -4.20
C SER A 97 -2.13 5.96 -4.88
N PRO A 98 -1.20 5.14 -5.42
CA PRO A 98 -1.54 3.90 -6.11
C PRO A 98 -1.90 2.85 -5.07
N ASP A 99 -3.19 2.82 -4.72
CA ASP A 99 -3.70 2.08 -3.57
C ASP A 99 -4.25 0.72 -3.96
N TYR A 100 -4.55 0.50 -5.25
CA TYR A 100 -4.90 -0.81 -5.77
C TYR A 100 -3.64 -1.58 -6.12
N VAL A 101 -3.41 -2.75 -5.51
CA VAL A 101 -2.28 -3.64 -5.82
C VAL A 101 -2.81 -4.92 -6.44
N CYS A 102 -2.25 -5.35 -7.57
CA CYS A 102 -2.61 -6.61 -8.20
C CYS A 102 -2.39 -7.79 -7.24
N ALA A 103 -3.43 -8.61 -7.05
CA ALA A 103 -3.40 -9.74 -6.12
C ALA A 103 -2.46 -10.88 -6.56
N ASN A 104 -2.09 -10.94 -7.85
CA ASN A 104 -1.13 -11.92 -8.34
C ASN A 104 0.26 -11.66 -7.72
N PRO A 105 0.81 -12.59 -6.90
CA PRO A 105 2.09 -12.41 -6.23
C PRO A 105 3.29 -12.24 -7.18
N LYS A 106 3.18 -12.72 -8.43
CA LYS A 106 4.21 -12.53 -9.46
C LYS A 106 4.12 -11.18 -10.18
N CYS A 107 3.04 -10.43 -9.95
CA CYS A 107 2.78 -9.14 -10.57
C CYS A 107 3.01 -8.00 -9.57
N GLY A 108 2.19 -7.92 -8.52
CA GLY A 108 2.32 -6.89 -7.49
C GLY A 108 2.19 -5.43 -7.98
N GLN A 109 1.78 -5.19 -9.23
CA GLN A 109 1.71 -3.85 -9.80
C GLN A 109 0.66 -2.99 -9.07
N ALA A 110 1.05 -1.78 -8.70
CA ALA A 110 0.18 -0.80 -8.07
C ALA A 110 -0.48 0.13 -9.10
N PHE A 111 -1.71 0.56 -8.84
CA PHE A 111 -2.47 1.48 -9.67
C PHE A 111 -3.25 2.47 -8.79
N HIS A 112 -3.41 3.71 -9.26
CA HIS A 112 -4.47 4.56 -8.72
C HIS A 112 -5.83 3.91 -9.00
N PRO A 113 -6.76 3.88 -8.04
CA PRO A 113 -8.11 3.36 -8.27
C PRO A 113 -8.78 4.00 -9.49
N LYS A 114 -8.63 5.31 -9.67
CA LYS A 114 -9.14 6.07 -10.83
C LYS A 114 -8.51 5.61 -12.15
N CYS A 115 -7.17 5.51 -12.22
CA CYS A 115 -6.51 5.01 -13.44
C CYS A 115 -6.97 3.61 -13.82
N LEU A 116 -7.09 2.72 -12.82
CA LEU A 116 -7.53 1.35 -13.07
C LEU A 116 -9.01 1.30 -13.47
N GLN A 117 -9.86 2.12 -12.86
CA GLN A 117 -11.25 2.27 -13.24
C GLN A 117 -11.38 2.71 -14.71
N ASP A 118 -10.73 3.81 -15.09
CA ASP A 118 -10.76 4.34 -16.46
C ASP A 118 -10.25 3.29 -17.47
N TRP A 119 -9.18 2.58 -17.12
CA TRP A 119 -8.67 1.48 -17.93
C TRP A 119 -9.71 0.37 -18.10
N LEU A 120 -10.29 -0.13 -17.00
CA LEU A 120 -11.27 -1.21 -17.04
C LEU A 120 -12.51 -0.81 -17.85
N LEU A 121 -12.99 0.43 -17.71
CA LEU A 121 -14.11 0.96 -18.48
C LEU A 121 -13.82 1.08 -19.99
N SER A 122 -12.55 1.23 -20.38
CA SER A 122 -12.15 1.26 -21.79
C SER A 122 -12.08 -0.13 -22.45
N VAL A 123 -12.12 -1.21 -21.66
CA VAL A 123 -11.97 -2.59 -22.15
C VAL A 123 -13.34 -3.25 -22.36
N PRO A 124 -13.71 -3.67 -23.59
CA PRO A 124 -15.03 -4.22 -23.88
C PRO A 124 -15.41 -5.49 -23.11
N THR A 125 -14.42 -6.26 -22.65
CA THR A 125 -14.64 -7.51 -21.91
C THR A 125 -14.84 -7.31 -20.41
N THR A 126 -14.70 -6.07 -19.90
CA THR A 126 -14.92 -5.76 -18.49
C THR A 126 -16.40 -5.92 -18.16
N ARG A 127 -16.68 -6.65 -17.07
CA ARG A 127 -18.02 -6.75 -16.51
C ARG A 127 -18.18 -5.71 -15.41
N GLN A 128 -19.30 -5.01 -15.40
CA GLN A 128 -19.62 -3.99 -14.41
C GLN A 128 -20.94 -4.30 -13.73
N ASN A 129 -21.02 -4.01 -12.42
CA ASN A 129 -22.28 -3.76 -11.75
C ASN A 129 -22.17 -2.45 -10.94
N PHE A 130 -23.17 -2.17 -10.11
CA PHE A 130 -23.22 -0.93 -9.31
C PHE A 130 -22.12 -0.82 -8.24
N SER A 131 -21.47 -1.92 -7.86
CA SER A 131 -20.53 -1.96 -6.72
C SER A 131 -19.10 -2.35 -7.10
N PHE A 132 -18.90 -3.01 -8.25
CA PHE A 132 -17.57 -3.42 -8.69
C PHE A 132 -17.41 -3.51 -10.21
N LEU A 133 -16.15 -3.35 -10.64
CA LEU A 133 -15.64 -3.66 -11.98
C LEU A 133 -14.81 -4.94 -11.92
N LEU A 134 -15.11 -5.87 -12.82
CA LEU A 134 -14.41 -7.14 -12.97
C LEU A 134 -13.78 -7.21 -14.36
N GLY A 135 -12.46 -7.25 -14.41
CA GLY A 135 -11.72 -7.35 -15.67
C GLY A 135 -10.33 -7.96 -15.47
N SER A 136 -9.39 -7.60 -16.33
CA SER A 136 -8.04 -8.16 -16.32
C SER A 136 -7.00 -7.11 -15.97
N CYS A 137 -6.00 -7.50 -15.18
CA CYS A 137 -4.83 -6.67 -14.88
C CYS A 137 -4.14 -6.22 -16.19
N PRO A 138 -3.78 -4.93 -16.35
CA PRO A 138 -3.10 -4.45 -17.55
C PRO A 138 -1.78 -5.19 -17.84
N TYR A 139 -1.10 -5.67 -16.78
CA TYR A 139 0.22 -6.30 -16.84
C TYR A 139 0.14 -7.82 -16.97
N CYS A 140 -0.34 -8.52 -15.94
CA CYS A 140 -0.29 -9.99 -15.90
C CYS A 140 -1.56 -10.67 -16.44
N LYS A 141 -2.57 -9.89 -16.85
CA LYS A 141 -3.88 -10.36 -17.36
C LYS A 141 -4.73 -11.17 -16.37
N GLU A 142 -4.26 -11.42 -15.15
CA GLU A 142 -5.03 -12.02 -14.07
C GLU A 142 -6.25 -11.20 -13.69
N LEU A 143 -7.22 -11.87 -13.07
CA LEU A 143 -8.48 -11.27 -12.66
C LEU A 143 -8.25 -10.08 -11.70
N VAL A 144 -8.90 -8.97 -12.00
CA VAL A 144 -8.94 -7.75 -11.20
C VAL A 144 -10.38 -7.50 -10.80
N ASN A 145 -10.60 -7.36 -9.49
CA ASN A 145 -11.86 -6.92 -8.91
C ASN A 145 -11.62 -5.56 -8.24
N LEU A 146 -12.24 -4.51 -8.77
CA LEU A 146 -12.12 -3.14 -8.27
C LEU A 146 -13.48 -2.68 -7.74
N ALA A 147 -13.56 -2.35 -6.45
CA ALA A 147 -14.75 -1.74 -5.88
C ALA A 147 -14.94 -0.31 -6.41
N VAL A 148 -16.17 0.02 -6.80
CA VAL A 148 -16.56 1.36 -7.25
C VAL A 148 -17.47 1.94 -6.17
N VAL A 149 -17.04 3.02 -5.53
CA VAL A 149 -17.82 3.77 -4.52
C VAL A 149 -18.29 5.07 -5.14
#